data_AF-A0A1G9DNS5-F1
#
_entry.id   AF-A0A1G9DNS5-F1
#
_cell.length_a   1.000
_cell.length_b   1.000
_cell.length_c   1.000
_cell.angle_alpha   90.00
_cell.angle_beta   90.00
_cell.angle_gamma   90.00
#
_symmetry.space_group_name_H-M   'P 1'
#
loop_
_entity.id
_entity.type
_entity.pdbx_description
1 polymer ?
#
loop_
_entity_poly.entity_id
_entity_poly.type
_entity_poly.pdbx_seq_one_letter_code
_entity_poly.pdbx_strand_id
1 'polypeptide(L)'
;MQYSTALSDALLALACLGAVVWLRKARSRFAETDQPALFCALLGLLLPAAAALSGAVRYGLTADWREAHVLLSQASAFLGLPLLGAAALSLGRGWAWSRPAWGRLVLGLCVFFELARRMNLLEDYRLLLNLASLLLILYTGAIQWPRRAPVLAGALVSGLFLLAGLAVGTSGVLGPLRRVDLFHLLLAVAYPLLAWLLSSLPGADAAKRPVKAL
;
A
#
# COMPACT_ATOMS: atom_id res chain seq x y z
N MET A 1 -15.64 9.31 23.14
CA MET A 1 -14.30 9.13 22.54
C MET A 1 -14.25 8.17 21.33
N GLN A 2 -15.39 7.75 20.74
CA GLN A 2 -15.44 6.86 19.55
C GLN A 2 -15.52 7.64 18.22
N TYR A 3 -15.99 8.89 18.26
CA TYR A 3 -16.16 9.72 17.07
C TYR A 3 -14.84 10.18 16.44
N SER A 4 -13.78 10.42 17.23
CA SER A 4 -12.44 10.78 16.70
C SER A 4 -11.89 9.70 15.77
N THR A 5 -11.98 8.45 16.21
CA THR A 5 -11.52 7.28 15.43
C THR A 5 -12.38 7.04 14.19
N ALA A 6 -13.69 7.27 14.26
CA ALA A 6 -14.55 7.15 13.08
C ALA A 6 -14.24 8.23 12.02
N LEU A 7 -13.86 9.44 12.46
CA LEU A 7 -13.53 10.55 11.58
C LEU A 7 -12.16 10.33 10.89
N SER A 8 -11.17 9.84 11.65
CA SER A 8 -9.87 9.43 11.10
C SER A 8 -9.99 8.28 10.10
N ASP A 9 -10.82 7.27 10.40
CA ASP A 9 -11.11 6.15 9.50
C ASP A 9 -11.80 6.63 8.21
N ALA A 10 -12.76 7.57 8.33
CA ALA A 10 -13.43 8.16 7.18
C ALA A 10 -12.47 8.98 6.30
N LEU A 11 -11.56 9.76 6.91
CA LEU A 11 -10.51 10.49 6.20
C LEU A 11 -9.55 9.55 5.47
N LEU A 12 -9.11 8.48 6.12
CA LEU A 12 -8.25 7.48 5.48
C LEU A 12 -8.98 6.79 4.31
N ALA A 13 -10.24 6.42 4.50
CA ALA A 13 -11.05 5.82 3.44
C ALA A 13 -11.17 6.75 2.24
N LEU A 14 -11.45 8.05 2.46
CA LEU A 14 -11.51 9.05 1.39
C LEU A 14 -10.16 9.22 0.70
N ALA A 15 -9.05 9.25 1.44
CA ALA A 15 -7.71 9.34 0.87
C ALA A 15 -7.37 8.12 -0.01
N CYS A 16 -7.66 6.91 0.46
CA CYS A 16 -7.45 5.68 -0.31
C CYS A 16 -8.37 5.62 -1.55
N LEU A 17 -9.64 6.01 -1.42
CA LEU A 17 -10.57 6.06 -2.55
C LEU A 17 -10.13 7.11 -3.59
N GLY A 18 -9.67 8.28 -3.13
CA GLY A 18 -9.10 9.31 -4.00
C GLY A 18 -7.87 8.79 -4.76
N ALA A 19 -6.98 8.09 -4.06
CA ALA A 19 -5.81 7.44 -4.65
C ALA A 19 -6.19 6.35 -5.68
N VAL A 20 -7.23 5.54 -5.40
CA VAL A 20 -7.79 4.56 -6.35
C VAL A 20 -8.35 5.25 -7.59
N VAL A 21 -9.14 6.31 -7.44
CA VAL A 21 -9.71 7.05 -8.58
C VAL A 21 -8.61 7.70 -9.41
N TRP A 22 -7.59 8.27 -8.77
CA TRP A 22 -6.44 8.84 -9.46
C TRP A 22 -5.68 7.76 -10.26
N LEU A 23 -5.31 6.66 -9.62
CA LEU A 23 -4.58 5.58 -10.28
C LEU A 23 -5.41 4.95 -11.41
N ARG A 24 -6.73 4.84 -11.24
CA ARG A 24 -7.66 4.38 -12.29
C ARG A 24 -7.73 5.34 -13.47
N LYS A 25 -7.70 6.65 -13.25
CA LYS A 25 -7.60 7.64 -14.34
C LYS A 25 -6.24 7.53 -15.05
N ALA A 26 -5.16 7.35 -14.28
CA ALA A 26 -3.81 7.18 -14.80
C ALA A 26 -3.63 5.85 -15.57
N ARG A 27 -4.45 4.82 -15.32
CA ARG A 27 -4.43 3.52 -16.02
C ARG A 27 -4.46 3.66 -17.54
N SER A 28 -5.14 4.67 -18.07
CA SER A 28 -5.20 4.95 -19.51
C SER A 28 -3.84 5.24 -20.15
N ARG A 29 -2.83 5.63 -19.35
CA ARG A 29 -1.47 5.96 -19.80
C ARG A 29 -0.52 4.76 -19.82
N PHE A 30 -0.93 3.63 -19.26
CA PHE A 30 -0.08 2.44 -19.14
C PHE A 30 -0.45 1.39 -20.19
N ALA A 31 0.55 0.63 -20.65
CA ALA A 31 0.36 -0.45 -21.60
C ALA A 31 -0.57 -1.54 -21.06
N GLU A 32 -1.17 -2.32 -21.97
CA GLU A 32 -2.00 -3.46 -21.60
C GLU A 32 -1.24 -4.51 -20.77
N THR A 33 0.08 -4.61 -20.98
CA THR A 33 1.01 -5.46 -20.22
C THR A 33 1.19 -5.05 -18.76
N ASP A 34 0.93 -3.79 -18.41
CA ASP A 34 1.06 -3.25 -17.04
C ASP A 34 -0.25 -3.29 -16.26
N GLN A 35 -1.37 -3.64 -16.92
CA GLN A 35 -2.68 -3.77 -16.28
C GLN A 35 -2.73 -4.69 -15.06
N PRO A 36 -2.07 -5.87 -15.03
CA PRO A 36 -2.12 -6.71 -13.84
C PRO A 36 -1.34 -6.10 -12.66
N ALA A 37 -0.26 -5.36 -12.92
CA ALA A 37 0.45 -4.61 -11.88
C ALA A 37 -0.44 -3.51 -11.28
N LEU A 38 -1.14 -2.75 -12.14
CA LEU A 38 -2.11 -1.74 -11.72
C LEU A 38 -3.29 -2.35 -10.98
N PHE A 39 -3.77 -3.54 -11.38
CA PHE A 39 -4.80 -4.25 -10.65
C PHE A 39 -4.35 -4.62 -9.24
N CYS A 40 -3.15 -5.18 -9.08
CA CYS A 40 -2.57 -5.47 -7.77
C CYS A 40 -2.36 -4.21 -6.91
N ALA A 41 -1.94 -3.10 -7.53
CA ALA A 41 -1.83 -1.83 -6.82
C ALA A 41 -3.20 -1.28 -6.37
N LEU A 42 -4.21 -1.32 -7.24
CA LEU A 42 -5.58 -0.93 -6.88
C LEU A 42 -6.12 -1.81 -5.76
N LEU A 43 -5.84 -3.11 -5.80
CA LEU A 43 -6.22 -4.06 -4.77
C LEU A 43 -5.53 -3.70 -3.43
N GLY A 44 -4.22 -3.42 -3.46
CA GLY A 44 -3.47 -2.98 -2.28
C GLY A 44 -3.91 -1.64 -1.69
N LEU A 45 -4.59 -0.79 -2.47
CA LEU A 45 -5.24 0.45 -2.01
C LEU A 45 -6.70 0.25 -1.57
N LEU A 46 -7.43 -0.67 -2.19
CA LEU A 46 -8.83 -0.96 -1.88
C LEU A 46 -9.00 -1.72 -0.57
N LEU A 47 -8.08 -2.63 -0.23
CA LEU A 47 -8.12 -3.35 1.04
C LEU A 47 -8.06 -2.41 2.26
N PRO A 48 -7.10 -1.47 2.36
CA PRO A 48 -7.07 -0.50 3.47
C PRO A 48 -8.28 0.45 3.42
N ALA A 49 -8.79 0.81 2.23
CA ALA A 49 -10.01 1.61 2.11
C ALA A 49 -11.23 0.88 2.72
N ALA A 50 -11.40 -0.40 2.40
CA ALA A 50 -12.49 -1.22 2.92
C ALA A 50 -12.34 -1.50 4.43
N ALA A 51 -11.11 -1.69 4.91
CA ALA A 51 -10.82 -1.79 6.35
C ALA A 51 -11.18 -0.50 7.09
N ALA A 52 -10.86 0.66 6.53
CA ALA A 52 -11.19 1.97 7.09
C ALA A 52 -12.70 2.26 7.04
N LEU A 53 -13.39 1.96 5.93
CA LEU A 53 -14.85 2.07 5.82
C LEU A 53 -15.58 1.21 6.85
N SER A 54 -15.18 -0.06 7.00
CA SER A 54 -15.75 -0.96 8.01
C SER A 54 -15.44 -0.50 9.44
N GLY A 55 -14.30 0.16 9.67
CA GLY A 55 -13.96 0.81 10.94
C GLY A 55 -14.87 1.99 11.25
N ALA A 56 -15.08 2.89 10.28
CA ALA A 56 -15.99 4.03 10.39
C ALA A 56 -17.44 3.58 10.67
N VAL A 57 -17.91 2.53 10.00
CA VAL A 57 -19.24 1.94 10.25
C VAL A 57 -19.32 1.28 11.63
N ARG A 58 -18.28 0.54 12.03
CA ARG A 58 -18.22 -0.13 13.34
C ARG A 58 -18.27 0.86 14.50
N TYR A 59 -17.55 1.97 14.39
CA TYR A 59 -17.48 2.98 15.45
C TYR A 59 -18.60 4.03 15.38
N GLY A 60 -19.27 4.17 14.23
CA GLY A 60 -20.29 5.19 14.00
C GLY A 60 -21.74 4.69 13.97
N LEU A 61 -22.00 3.43 13.56
CA LEU A 61 -23.35 2.91 13.31
C LEU A 61 -23.66 1.65 14.13
N THR A 62 -22.91 0.55 13.94
CA THR A 62 -23.24 -0.74 14.58
C THR A 62 -22.00 -1.61 14.85
N ALA A 63 -21.96 -2.25 16.02
CA ALA A 63 -20.83 -3.07 16.45
C ALA A 63 -20.69 -4.42 15.70
N ASP A 64 -21.73 -4.86 14.97
CA ASP A 64 -21.78 -6.12 14.23
C ASP A 64 -20.72 -6.24 13.12
N TRP A 65 -20.16 -5.12 12.67
CA TRP A 65 -19.11 -5.09 11.64
C TRP A 65 -17.70 -5.39 12.17
N ARG A 66 -17.58 -5.84 13.42
CA ARG A 66 -16.28 -6.12 14.06
C ARG A 66 -15.49 -7.21 13.37
N GLU A 67 -16.12 -8.32 13.01
CA GLU A 67 -15.42 -9.44 12.35
C GLU A 67 -14.93 -9.04 10.96
N ALA A 68 -15.79 -8.39 10.17
CA ALA A 68 -15.44 -7.87 8.85
C ALA A 68 -14.26 -6.88 8.93
N HIS A 69 -14.30 -5.93 9.87
CA HIS A 69 -13.22 -4.97 10.07
C HIS A 69 -11.90 -5.63 10.46
N VAL A 70 -11.93 -6.64 11.34
CA VAL A 70 -10.72 -7.38 11.75
C VAL A 70 -10.15 -8.17 10.57
N LEU A 71 -10.99 -8.88 9.81
CA LEU A 71 -10.56 -9.64 8.64
C LEU A 71 -9.98 -8.74 7.55
N LEU A 72 -10.65 -7.63 7.23
CA LEU A 72 -10.19 -6.65 6.23
C LEU A 72 -8.89 -5.96 6.66
N SER A 73 -8.76 -5.63 7.94
CA SER A 73 -7.54 -5.02 8.48
C SER A 73 -6.36 -5.98 8.42
N GLN A 74 -6.57 -7.26 8.76
CA GLN A 74 -5.54 -8.29 8.62
C GLN A 74 -5.16 -8.49 7.15
N ALA A 75 -6.14 -8.66 6.27
CA ALA A 75 -5.89 -8.80 4.83
C ALA A 75 -5.09 -7.59 4.30
N SER A 76 -5.45 -6.37 4.67
CA SER A 76 -4.72 -5.16 4.28
C SER A 76 -3.28 -5.16 4.80
N ALA A 77 -3.05 -5.59 6.04
CA ALA A 77 -1.72 -5.63 6.63
C ALA A 77 -0.78 -6.65 5.95
N PHE A 78 -1.31 -7.80 5.50
CA PHE A 78 -0.50 -8.87 4.91
C PHE A 78 -0.43 -8.84 3.39
N LEU A 79 -1.44 -8.28 2.70
CA LEU A 79 -1.48 -8.24 1.24
C LEU A 79 -1.26 -6.83 0.69
N GLY A 80 -1.70 -5.79 1.39
CA GLY A 80 -1.71 -4.42 0.86
C GLY A 80 -0.32 -3.92 0.48
N LEU A 81 0.57 -3.81 1.47
CA LEU A 81 1.93 -3.30 1.26
C LEU A 81 2.79 -4.14 0.30
N PRO A 82 2.82 -5.49 0.39
CA PRO A 82 3.61 -6.29 -0.55
C PRO A 82 3.10 -6.24 -1.98
N LEU A 83 1.79 -6.15 -2.20
CA LEU A 83 1.24 -5.94 -3.54
C LEU A 83 1.63 -4.58 -4.12
N LEU A 84 1.59 -3.52 -3.29
CA LEU A 84 2.01 -2.19 -3.70
C LEU A 84 3.52 -2.13 -4.00
N GLY A 85 4.35 -2.76 -3.18
CA GLY A 85 5.80 -2.84 -3.40
C GLY A 85 6.15 -3.63 -4.66
N ALA A 86 5.49 -4.76 -4.91
CA ALA A 86 5.68 -5.55 -6.12
C ALA A 86 5.22 -4.79 -7.38
N ALA A 87 4.08 -4.08 -7.30
CA ALA A 87 3.59 -3.23 -8.39
C ALA A 87 4.51 -2.05 -8.68
N ALA A 88 5.07 -1.41 -7.64
CA ALA A 88 6.06 -0.36 -7.80
C ALA A 88 7.33 -0.91 -8.49
N LEU A 89 7.80 -2.09 -8.09
CA LEU A 89 8.98 -2.72 -8.69
C LEU A 89 8.77 -3.03 -10.17
N SER A 90 7.64 -3.67 -10.51
CA SER A 90 7.35 -4.04 -11.89
C SER A 90 7.23 -2.82 -12.79
N LEU A 91 6.52 -1.77 -12.35
CA LEU A 91 6.36 -0.52 -13.10
C LEU A 91 7.66 0.31 -13.18
N GLY A 92 8.46 0.30 -12.11
CA GLY A 92 9.73 1.03 -12.05
C GLY A 92 10.82 0.40 -12.92
N ARG A 93 10.85 -0.94 -13.02
CA ARG A 93 11.74 -1.67 -13.93
C ARG A 93 11.19 -1.85 -15.34
N GLY A 94 9.90 -1.55 -15.57
CA GLY A 94 9.23 -1.89 -16.82
C GLY A 94 9.10 -3.40 -17.06
N TRP A 95 9.06 -4.20 -15.99
CA TRP A 95 8.89 -5.65 -16.08
C TRP A 95 7.43 -6.01 -16.37
N ALA A 96 7.18 -6.46 -17.60
CA ALA A 96 5.88 -6.99 -18.01
C ALA A 96 5.68 -8.43 -17.50
N TRP A 97 5.18 -8.57 -16.28
CA TRP A 97 4.81 -9.88 -15.72
C TRP A 97 3.47 -10.37 -16.28
N SER A 98 3.41 -11.65 -16.64
CA SER A 98 2.18 -12.27 -17.13
C SER A 98 1.11 -12.36 -16.03
N ARG A 99 -0.18 -12.36 -16.40
CA ARG A 99 -1.30 -12.49 -15.44
C ARG A 99 -1.13 -13.69 -14.48
N PRO A 100 -0.65 -14.88 -14.92
CA PRO A 100 -0.39 -16.00 -14.02
C PRO A 100 0.77 -15.79 -13.04
N ALA A 101 1.74 -14.92 -13.33
CA ALA A 101 2.82 -14.60 -12.40
C ALA A 101 2.29 -13.80 -11.21
N TRP A 102 1.40 -12.83 -11.45
CA TRP A 102 0.70 -12.09 -10.40
C TRP A 102 -0.18 -12.99 -9.53
N GLY A 103 -0.91 -13.92 -10.16
CA GLY A 103 -1.67 -14.93 -9.42
C GLY A 103 -0.79 -15.79 -8.51
N ARG A 104 0.37 -16.24 -9.00
CA ARG A 104 1.36 -16.98 -8.19
C ARG A 104 1.94 -16.15 -7.05
N LEU A 105 2.15 -14.86 -7.25
CA LEU A 105 2.60 -13.97 -6.17
C LEU A 105 1.55 -13.87 -5.06
N VAL A 106 0.27 -13.66 -5.42
CA VAL A 106 -0.84 -13.61 -4.44
C VAL A 106 -0.99 -14.95 -3.73
N LEU A 107 -0.99 -16.06 -4.47
CA LEU A 107 -1.07 -17.40 -3.88
C LEU A 107 0.12 -17.70 -2.98
N GLY A 108 1.33 -17.29 -3.38
CA GLY A 108 2.53 -17.40 -2.57
C GLY A 108 2.37 -16.66 -1.24
N LEU A 109 1.94 -15.39 -1.28
CA LEU A 109 1.65 -14.61 -0.06
C LEU A 109 0.62 -15.31 0.83
N CYS A 110 -0.46 -15.86 0.26
CA CYS A 110 -1.46 -16.61 1.02
C CYS A 110 -0.90 -17.88 1.67
N VAL A 111 -0.10 -18.66 0.94
CA VAL A 111 0.50 -19.91 1.45
C VAL A 111 1.53 -19.59 2.53
N PHE A 112 2.38 -18.58 2.34
CA PHE A 112 3.35 -18.16 3.35
C PHE A 112 2.67 -17.58 4.59
N PHE A 113 1.57 -16.84 4.41
CA PHE A 113 0.73 -16.39 5.52
C PHE A 113 0.19 -17.57 6.33
N GLU A 114 -0.41 -18.57 5.67
CA GLU A 114 -0.92 -19.77 6.33
C GLU A 114 0.18 -20.56 7.04
N LEU A 115 1.37 -20.66 6.43
CA LEU A 115 2.53 -21.31 7.02
C LEU A 115 3.02 -20.56 8.27
N ALA A 116 3.19 -19.23 8.17
CA ALA A 116 3.59 -18.39 9.31
C ALA A 116 2.55 -18.44 10.43
N ARG A 117 1.26 -18.52 10.07
CA ARG A 117 0.16 -18.72 11.02
C ARG A 117 0.27 -20.06 11.75
N ARG A 118 0.55 -21.15 11.03
CA ARG A 118 0.73 -22.49 11.64
C ARG A 118 1.97 -22.56 12.53
N MET A 119 3.04 -21.83 12.19
CA MET A 119 4.27 -21.79 13.00
C MET A 119 4.22 -20.76 14.13
N ASN A 120 3.11 -20.02 14.29
CA ASN A 120 2.96 -18.94 15.27
C ASN A 120 4.02 -17.82 15.14
N LEU A 121 4.55 -17.61 13.93
CA LEU A 121 5.57 -16.60 13.58
C LEU A 121 4.96 -15.42 12.80
N LEU A 122 3.68 -15.11 13.02
CA LEU A 122 2.95 -14.08 12.28
C LEU A 122 3.56 -12.68 12.45
N GLU A 123 4.05 -12.34 13.65
CA GLU A 123 4.62 -11.02 13.92
C GLU A 123 5.93 -10.80 13.18
N ASP A 124 6.85 -11.77 13.25
CA ASP A 124 8.12 -11.74 12.52
C ASP A 124 7.87 -11.72 11.00
N TYR A 125 6.93 -12.53 10.52
CA TYR A 125 6.54 -12.56 9.12
C TYR A 125 5.98 -11.21 8.64
N ARG A 126 5.12 -10.58 9.45
CA ARG A 126 4.54 -9.26 9.15
C ARG A 126 5.62 -8.19 9.09
N LEU A 127 6.57 -8.22 10.03
CA LEU A 127 7.69 -7.27 10.06
C LEU A 127 8.58 -7.43 8.83
N LEU A 128 8.95 -8.67 8.50
CA LEU A 128 9.76 -8.99 7.33
C LEU A 128 9.06 -8.55 6.03
N LEU A 129 7.77 -8.85 5.87
CA LEU A 129 6.97 -8.42 4.72
C LEU A 129 6.93 -6.89 4.58
N ASN A 130 6.71 -6.18 5.68
CA ASN A 130 6.66 -4.72 5.66
C ASN A 130 8.01 -4.13 5.27
N LEU A 131 9.11 -4.59 5.90
CA LEU A 131 10.46 -4.13 5.55
C LEU A 131 10.80 -4.43 4.10
N ALA A 132 10.53 -5.65 3.62
CA ALA A 132 10.76 -6.03 2.23
C ALA A 132 9.97 -5.11 1.27
N SER A 133 8.70 -4.83 1.56
CA SER A 133 7.86 -3.96 0.75
C SER A 133 8.38 -2.52 0.70
N LEU A 134 8.83 -1.99 1.84
CA LEU A 134 9.39 -0.65 1.95
C LEU A 134 10.74 -0.53 1.24
N LEU A 135 11.57 -1.57 1.31
CA LEU A 135 12.81 -1.65 0.55
C LEU A 135 12.53 -1.67 -0.95
N LEU A 136 11.51 -2.39 -1.41
CA LEU A 136 11.10 -2.38 -2.82
C LEU A 136 10.66 -0.99 -3.27
N ILE A 137 9.82 -0.30 -2.48
CA ILE A 137 9.38 1.07 -2.78
C ILE A 137 10.58 2.04 -2.83
N LEU A 138 11.49 1.97 -1.86
CA LEU A 138 12.67 2.82 -1.80
C LEU A 138 13.61 2.54 -2.99
N TYR A 139 13.80 1.26 -3.31
CA TYR A 139 14.58 0.80 -4.44
C TYR A 139 14.00 1.30 -5.78
N THR A 140 12.67 1.29 -5.93
CA THR A 140 12.03 1.85 -7.13
C THR A 140 12.25 3.34 -7.28
N GLY A 141 12.23 4.09 -6.18
CA GLY A 141 12.61 5.50 -6.19
C GLY A 141 14.06 5.68 -6.62
N ALA A 142 14.98 4.90 -6.04
CA ALA A 142 16.41 4.97 -6.32
C ALA A 142 16.78 4.64 -7.78
N ILE A 143 16.12 3.65 -8.40
CA ILE A 143 16.36 3.31 -9.81
C ILE A 143 16.00 4.46 -10.76
N GLN A 144 15.06 5.32 -10.37
CA GLN A 144 14.64 6.46 -11.21
C GLN A 144 15.61 7.65 -11.17
N TRP A 145 16.75 7.53 -10.50
CA TRP A 145 17.82 8.53 -10.54
C TRP A 145 18.26 8.79 -12.00
N PRO A 146 18.35 10.06 -12.48
CA PRO A 146 18.43 11.33 -11.74
C PRO A 146 17.11 12.09 -11.53
N ARG A 147 15.94 11.49 -11.79
CA ARG A 147 14.65 12.14 -11.48
C ARG A 147 14.47 12.24 -9.96
N ARG A 148 14.69 13.42 -9.40
CA ARG A 148 14.59 13.68 -7.95
C ARG A 148 13.20 13.39 -7.37
N ALA A 149 12.15 13.62 -8.15
CA ALA A 149 10.77 13.54 -7.69
C ALA A 149 10.34 12.11 -7.24
N PRO A 150 10.55 11.03 -8.02
CA PRO A 150 10.26 9.66 -7.57
C PRO A 150 11.19 9.16 -6.46
N VAL A 151 12.45 9.62 -6.42
CA VAL A 151 13.39 9.29 -5.33
C VAL A 151 12.88 9.86 -4.00
N LEU A 152 12.51 11.14 -3.99
CA LEU A 152 11.97 11.82 -2.81
C LEU A 152 10.63 11.22 -2.38
N ALA A 153 9.74 10.90 -3.33
CA ALA A 153 8.47 10.26 -3.00
C ALA A 153 8.66 8.85 -2.43
N GLY A 154 9.57 8.03 -2.97
CA GLY A 154 9.89 6.72 -2.41
C GLY A 154 10.46 6.82 -0.99
N ALA A 155 11.40 7.74 -0.76
CA ALA A 155 11.96 7.99 0.57
C ALA A 155 10.89 8.50 1.56
N LEU A 156 10.01 9.41 1.12
CA LEU A 156 8.95 9.98 1.95
C LEU A 156 7.88 8.94 2.29
N VAL A 157 7.44 8.12 1.34
CA VAL A 157 6.50 7.01 1.61
C VAL A 157 7.12 6.02 2.59
N SER A 158 8.36 5.58 2.36
CA SER A 158 9.00 4.61 3.25
C SER A 158 9.19 5.20 4.65
N GLY A 159 9.57 6.47 4.76
CA GLY A 159 9.65 7.19 6.03
C GLY A 159 8.31 7.28 6.75
N LEU A 160 7.23 7.66 6.05
CA LEU A 160 5.89 7.75 6.61
C LEU A 160 5.38 6.38 7.10
N PHE A 161 5.61 5.31 6.35
CA PHE A 161 5.23 3.96 6.76
C PHE A 161 6.05 3.44 7.95
N LEU A 162 7.35 3.74 8.01
CA LEU A 162 8.18 3.41 9.18
C LEU A 162 7.72 4.18 10.42
N LEU A 163 7.44 5.48 10.29
CA LEU A 163 6.90 6.30 11.38
C LEU A 163 5.53 5.78 11.84
N ALA A 164 4.66 5.39 10.91
CA ALA A 164 3.37 4.78 11.21
C ALA A 164 3.53 3.44 11.94
N GLY A 165 4.47 2.59 11.50
CA GLY A 165 4.80 1.31 12.15
C GLY A 165 5.33 1.48 13.57
N LEU A 166 6.23 2.46 13.79
CA LEU A 166 6.78 2.79 15.10
C LEU A 166 5.70 3.36 16.04
N ALA A 167 4.77 4.17 15.51
CA ALA A 167 3.66 4.72 16.28
C ALA A 167 2.69 3.63 16.80
N VAL A 168 2.52 2.53 16.05
CA VAL A 168 1.69 1.37 16.43
C VAL A 168 2.43 0.39 17.35
N GLY A 169 3.73 0.16 17.14
CA GLY A 169 4.53 -0.80 17.89
C GLY A 169 4.89 -0.38 19.33
N THR A 170 4.59 0.87 19.70
CA THR A 170 4.82 1.37 21.06
C THR A 170 3.49 1.61 21.77
N SER A 171 3.17 0.77 22.76
CA SER A 171 1.96 0.87 23.57
C SER A 171 1.94 2.21 24.31
N GLY A 172 0.92 3.05 24.06
CA GLY A 172 0.71 4.27 24.84
C GLY A 172 -0.11 5.36 24.17
N VAL A 173 -0.50 6.36 24.95
CA VAL A 173 -1.12 7.61 24.51
C VAL A 173 0.01 8.62 24.29
N LEU A 174 0.09 9.26 23.11
CA LEU A 174 1.01 10.39 22.89
C LEU A 174 0.17 11.68 22.91
N GLY A 175 -0.08 12.24 24.10
CA GLY A 175 -0.81 13.50 24.27
C GLY A 175 -2.34 13.40 24.04
N PRO A 176 -3.01 14.43 23.50
CA PRO A 176 -4.48 14.48 23.34
C PRO A 176 -5.03 13.66 22.16
N LEU A 177 -4.16 13.12 21.30
CA LEU A 177 -4.54 12.31 20.13
C LEU A 177 -4.29 10.82 20.43
N ARG A 178 -5.26 9.96 20.11
CA ARG A 178 -5.02 8.52 20.14
C ARG A 178 -3.98 8.21 19.06
N ARG A 179 -2.96 7.39 19.37
CA ARG A 179 -1.96 6.96 18.37
C ARG A 179 -2.58 6.26 17.16
N VAL A 180 -3.77 5.70 17.35
CA VAL A 180 -4.65 5.20 16.29
C VAL A 180 -5.01 6.31 15.30
N ASP A 181 -5.41 7.51 15.74
CA ASP A 181 -5.70 8.64 14.86
C ASP A 181 -4.45 9.14 14.11
N LEU A 182 -3.30 9.15 14.79
CA LEU A 182 -2.01 9.50 14.18
C LEU A 182 -1.62 8.49 13.07
N PHE A 183 -1.81 7.20 13.31
CA PHE A 183 -1.56 6.15 12.32
C PHE A 183 -2.43 6.32 11.06
N HIS A 184 -3.72 6.58 11.23
CA HIS A 184 -4.64 6.82 10.11
C HIS A 184 -4.29 8.11 9.35
N LEU A 185 -3.90 9.18 10.05
CA LEU A 185 -3.42 10.43 9.43
C LEU A 185 -2.14 10.23 8.61
N LEU A 186 -1.14 9.50 9.13
CA LEU A 186 0.09 9.21 8.38
C LEU A 186 -0.21 8.37 7.14
N LEU A 187 -1.06 7.35 7.26
CA LEU A 187 -1.48 6.53 6.13
C LEU A 187 -2.27 7.33 5.10
N ALA A 188 -3.13 8.25 5.53
CA ALA A 188 -3.92 9.11 4.66
C ALA A 188 -3.04 10.00 3.78
N VAL A 189 -1.82 10.33 4.22
CA VAL A 189 -0.82 11.04 3.42
C VAL A 189 0.02 10.07 2.57
N ALA A 190 0.37 8.91 3.11
CA ALA A 190 1.23 7.94 2.43
C ALA A 190 0.58 7.32 1.18
N TYR A 191 -0.71 6.97 1.23
CA TYR A 191 -1.42 6.34 0.12
C TYR A 191 -1.56 7.21 -1.14
N PRO A 192 -1.98 8.49 -1.07
CA PRO A 192 -2.01 9.35 -2.25
C PRO A 192 -0.60 9.64 -2.78
N LEU A 193 0.43 9.74 -1.92
CA LEU A 193 1.80 9.90 -2.37
C LEU A 193 2.31 8.65 -3.11
N LEU A 194 1.91 7.47 -2.65
CA LEU A 194 2.22 6.20 -3.30
C LEU A 194 1.48 6.06 -4.64
N ALA A 195 0.21 6.46 -4.72
CA ALA A 195 -0.51 6.51 -6.00
C ALA A 195 0.13 7.49 -6.99
N TRP A 196 0.61 8.63 -6.50
CA TRP A 196 1.38 9.58 -7.31
C TRP A 196 2.69 8.96 -7.80
N LEU A 197 3.47 8.34 -6.91
CA LEU A 197 4.70 7.62 -7.26
C LEU A 197 4.43 6.59 -8.36
N LEU A 198 3.43 5.73 -8.18
CA LEU A 198 3.03 4.72 -9.16
C LEU A 198 2.64 5.34 -10.51
N SER A 199 1.91 6.45 -10.51
CA SER A 199 1.52 7.16 -11.75
C SER A 199 2.67 7.87 -12.45
N SER A 200 3.75 8.17 -11.72
CA SER A 200 4.96 8.81 -12.24
C SER A 200 5.99 7.81 -12.77
N LEU A 201 5.79 6.51 -12.53
CA LEU A 201 6.68 5.46 -13.00
C LEU A 201 6.54 5.30 -14.52
N PRO A 202 7.65 4.98 -15.20
CA PRO A 202 7.72 4.94 -16.66
C PRO A 202 6.93 3.79 -17.30
N GLY A 203 6.61 2.73 -16.56
CA GLY A 203 5.92 1.54 -17.07
C GLY A 203 6.77 0.72 -18.05
N ALA A 204 6.21 -0.36 -18.60
CA ALA A 204 6.91 -1.24 -19.54
C ALA A 204 7.21 -0.59 -20.90
N ASP A 205 6.47 0.47 -21.27
CA ASP A 205 6.67 1.15 -22.56
C ASP A 205 7.94 1.99 -22.63
N ALA A 206 8.46 2.49 -21.49
CA ALA A 206 9.72 3.22 -21.50
C ALA A 206 10.93 2.34 -21.80
N ALA A 207 10.87 1.05 -21.46
CA ALA A 207 11.91 0.08 -21.82
C ALA A 207 11.96 -0.17 -23.34
N LYS A 208 10.90 0.19 -24.08
CA LYS A 208 10.82 0.07 -25.54
C LYS A 208 11.20 1.33 -26.31
N ARG A 209 11.39 2.48 -25.66
CA ARG A 209 11.94 3.66 -26.34
C ARG A 209 13.46 3.53 -26.34
N PRO A 210 14.12 3.19 -27.46
CA PRO A 210 15.57 3.31 -27.52
C PRO A 210 15.91 4.76 -27.20
N VAL A 211 16.80 4.95 -26.22
CA VAL A 211 17.45 6.22 -25.97
C VAL A 211 18.02 6.67 -27.30
N LYS A 212 17.42 7.67 -27.94
CA LYS A 212 18.08 8.39 -29.02
C LYS A 212 19.28 9.07 -28.36
N ALA A 213 20.43 8.44 -28.51
CA ALA A 213 21.71 9.07 -28.29
C ALA A 213 21.75 10.35 -29.13
N LEU A 214 21.86 11.48 -28.45
CA LEU A 214 22.24 12.78 -28.99
C LEU A 214 23.33 13.31 -28.06
#